data_AF-A0A960H6S6-F1
#
_entry.id   AF-A0A960H6S6-F1
#
_cell.length_a   1.000
_cell.length_b   1.000
_cell.length_c   1.000
_cell.angle_alpha   90.00
_cell.angle_beta   90.00
_cell.angle_gamma   90.00
#
_symmetry.space_group_name_H-M   'P 1'
#
loop_
_entity.id
_entity.type
_entity.pdbx_description
1 polymer ?
#
loop_
_entity_poly.entity_id
_entity_poly.type
_entity_poly.pdbx_seq_one_letter_code
_entity_poly.pdbx_strand_id
1 'polypeptide(L)'
;IGRTIRRQLAAADVLVLNKTDLVAPADLEGLDAWLAERAPKVPVLHAVNADVPIAALLGSGHHESAATEPHDHADDYVSVSATFDQPLRREVLEAVLAGLPPAVLRVKGIIRLAESPQLRTVVHRVASRTSIVTGQPWRPGDAGRLVLIALAGTEGLDAQVDKLR
;
A
#
# COMPACT_ATOMS: atom_id res chain seq x y z
N ILE A 1 15.56 -9.64 9.09
CA ILE A 1 15.41 -8.49 8.15
C ILE A 1 15.87 -8.94 6.78
N GLY A 2 15.01 -8.86 5.77
CA GLY A 2 15.37 -9.21 4.39
C GLY A 2 16.38 -8.23 3.77
N ARG A 3 17.09 -8.68 2.72
CA ARG A 3 18.12 -7.89 2.01
C ARG A 3 17.58 -6.55 1.51
N THR A 4 16.33 -6.53 1.06
CA THR A 4 15.64 -5.36 0.51
C THR A 4 15.47 -4.25 1.57
N ILE A 5 15.00 -4.59 2.77
CA ILE A 5 14.80 -3.63 3.86
C ILE A 5 16.13 -3.01 4.30
N ARG A 6 17.20 -3.82 4.39
CA ARG A 6 18.52 -3.29 4.74
C ARG A 6 19.04 -2.29 3.71
N ARG A 7 18.83 -2.57 2.42
CA ARG A 7 19.23 -1.65 1.33
C ARG A 7 18.41 -0.35 1.37
N GLN A 8 17.11 -0.45 1.59
CA GLN A 8 16.23 0.72 1.70
C GLN A 8 16.57 1.58 2.91
N LEU A 9 16.85 0.98 4.07
CA LEU A 9 17.31 1.70 5.26
C LEU A 9 18.65 2.41 5.03
N ALA A 10 19.58 1.77 4.33
CA ALA A 10 20.90 2.34 4.06
C ALA A 10 20.88 3.48 3.03
N ALA A 11 19.92 3.47 2.10
CA ALA A 11 19.78 4.48 1.04
C ALA A 11 18.80 5.61 1.39
N ALA A 12 18.15 5.56 2.55
CA ALA A 12 17.13 6.54 2.92
C ALA A 12 17.75 7.84 3.44
N ASP A 13 17.32 8.98 2.90
CA ASP A 13 17.60 10.31 3.45
C ASP A 13 16.63 10.70 4.57
N VAL A 14 15.46 10.06 4.62
CA VAL A 14 14.46 10.21 5.67
C VAL A 14 13.67 8.91 5.84
N LEU A 15 13.34 8.55 7.09
CA LEU A 15 12.49 7.41 7.41
C LEU A 15 11.17 7.91 7.98
N VAL A 16 10.06 7.48 7.39
CA VAL A 16 8.72 7.75 7.92
C VAL A 16 8.18 6.48 8.58
N LEU A 17 8.14 6.47 9.91
CA LEU A 17 7.43 5.46 10.68
C LEU A 17 5.96 5.82 10.70
N ASN A 18 5.22 5.28 9.75
CA ASN A 18 3.79 5.46 9.66
C ASN A 18 3.03 4.39 10.46
N LYS A 19 1.82 4.73 10.90
CA LYS A 19 0.91 3.89 11.71
C LYS A 19 1.36 3.72 13.16
N THR A 20 1.99 4.73 13.73
CA THR A 20 2.42 4.70 15.13
C THR A 20 1.24 4.58 16.10
N ASP A 21 0.02 4.88 15.66
CA ASP A 21 -1.24 4.69 16.39
C ASP A 21 -1.61 3.22 16.66
N LEU A 22 -0.99 2.27 15.96
CA LEU A 22 -1.34 0.84 16.05
C LEU A 22 -0.38 0.01 16.92
N VAL A 23 0.65 0.63 17.49
CA VAL A 23 1.68 -0.05 18.29
C VAL A 23 1.72 0.52 19.71
N ALA A 24 2.09 -0.32 20.68
CA ALA A 24 2.26 0.15 22.04
C ALA A 24 3.50 1.06 22.13
N PRO A 25 3.53 2.04 23.06
CA PRO A 25 4.67 2.94 23.23
C PRO A 25 6.00 2.21 23.42
N ALA A 26 6.01 1.11 24.18
CA ALA A 26 7.21 0.30 24.42
C ALA A 26 7.75 -0.38 23.14
N ASP A 27 6.86 -0.82 22.24
CA ASP A 27 7.26 -1.40 20.95
C ASP A 27 7.82 -0.32 20.02
N LEU A 28 7.27 0.90 20.07
CA LEU A 28 7.76 2.04 19.30
C LEU A 28 9.15 2.47 19.77
N GLU A 29 9.38 2.55 21.10
CA GLU A 29 10.70 2.82 21.67
C GLU A 29 11.73 1.76 21.28
N GLY A 30 11.34 0.47 21.31
CA GLY A 30 12.18 -0.62 20.85
C GLY A 30 12.53 -0.52 19.36
N LEU A 31 11.58 -0.10 18.53
CA LEU A 31 11.79 0.13 17.10
C LEU A 31 12.72 1.32 16.84
N ASP A 32 12.54 2.43 17.57
CA ASP A 32 13.40 3.61 17.46
C ASP A 32 14.85 3.28 17.85
N ALA A 33 15.05 2.54 18.95
CA ALA A 33 16.37 2.09 19.35
C ALA A 33 17.02 1.19 18.27
N TRP A 34 16.23 0.27 17.71
CA TRP A 34 16.69 -0.61 16.65
C TRP A 34 17.05 0.13 15.36
N LEU A 35 16.32 1.20 15.03
CA LEU A 35 16.60 2.07 13.88
C LEU A 35 17.83 2.94 14.13
N ALA A 36 18.02 3.45 15.35
CA ALA A 36 19.20 4.21 15.73
C ALA A 36 20.48 3.38 15.57
N GLU A 37 20.45 2.07 15.83
CA GLU A 37 21.59 1.17 15.57
C GLU A 37 21.91 1.00 14.08
N ARG A 38 20.89 0.99 13.21
CA ARG A 38 21.02 0.57 11.80
C ARG A 38 21.08 1.71 10.81
N ALA A 39 20.44 2.83 11.13
CA ALA A 39 20.37 4.03 10.33
C ALA A 39 20.59 5.28 11.22
N PRO A 40 21.72 5.37 11.97
CA PRO A 40 21.96 6.41 12.99
C PRO A 40 21.94 7.84 12.45
N LYS A 41 22.12 8.02 11.14
CA LYS A 41 22.22 9.33 10.48
C LYS A 41 20.95 9.73 9.73
N VAL A 42 19.93 8.87 9.72
CA VAL A 42 18.71 9.10 8.96
C VAL A 42 17.63 9.63 9.90
N PRO A 43 17.09 10.84 9.68
CA PRO A 43 16.01 11.37 10.51
C PRO A 43 14.77 10.46 10.41
N VAL A 44 14.19 10.18 11.58
CA VAL A 44 12.99 9.34 11.72
C VAL A 44 11.80 10.23 12.06
N LEU A 45 10.76 10.18 11.23
CA LEU A 45 9.51 10.90 11.40
C LEU A 45 8.40 9.92 11.76
N HIS A 46 7.77 10.12 12.91
CA HIS A 46 6.60 9.35 13.30
C HIS A 46 5.34 9.96 12.69
N ALA A 47 4.46 9.12 12.16
CA ALA A 47 3.28 9.56 11.42
C ALA A 47 2.08 8.64 11.64
N VAL A 48 0.90 9.24 11.57
CA VAL A 48 -0.37 8.55 11.44
C VAL A 48 -0.98 8.94 10.10
N ASN A 49 -1.44 7.98 9.31
CA ASN A 49 -1.95 8.22 7.96
C ASN A 49 -0.96 8.89 6.99
N ALA A 50 0.35 8.76 7.25
CA ALA A 50 1.44 9.44 6.54
C ALA A 50 1.32 10.97 6.58
N ASP A 51 0.66 11.51 7.61
CA ASP A 51 0.60 12.95 7.86
C ASP A 51 1.95 13.43 8.39
N VAL A 52 2.80 13.89 7.47
CA VAL A 52 4.09 14.50 7.76
C VAL A 52 4.26 15.77 6.94
N PRO A 53 4.93 16.81 7.46
CA PRO A 53 5.18 18.02 6.70
C PRO A 53 5.96 17.71 5.41
N ILE A 54 5.43 18.09 4.25
CA ILE A 54 6.09 17.85 2.96
C ILE A 54 7.49 18.49 2.89
N ALA A 55 7.69 19.61 3.60
CA ALA A 55 8.99 20.26 3.74
C ALA A 55 10.04 19.37 4.43
N ALA A 56 9.61 18.50 5.36
CA ALA A 56 10.48 17.53 6.03
C ALA A 56 10.85 16.34 5.12
N LEU A 57 10.10 16.11 4.04
CA LEU A 57 10.39 15.07 3.06
C LEU A 57 11.27 15.57 1.90
N LEU A 58 11.12 16.84 1.50
CA LEU A 58 11.75 17.37 0.30
C LEU A 58 13.14 17.99 0.52
N GLY A 59 13.50 18.33 1.75
CA GLY A 59 14.79 18.97 2.06
C GLY A 59 14.96 20.37 1.43
N SER A 60 15.67 21.27 2.09
CA SER A 60 16.03 22.56 1.49
C SER A 60 17.20 22.38 0.50
N GLY A 61 16.90 21.99 -0.74
CA GLY A 61 17.84 22.07 -1.87
C GLY A 61 18.07 20.77 -2.64
N HIS A 62 17.69 20.81 -3.93
CA HIS A 62 18.24 20.04 -5.06
C HIS A 62 18.73 18.60 -4.79
N HIS A 63 17.91 17.62 -5.19
CA HIS A 63 18.44 16.41 -5.79
C HIS A 63 18.03 16.38 -7.26
N GLU A 64 19.04 16.43 -8.14
CA GLU A 64 18.90 16.04 -9.54
C GLU A 64 18.27 14.64 -9.58
N SER A 65 17.37 14.40 -10.54
CA SER A 65 16.78 13.08 -10.79
C SER A 65 17.90 12.07 -11.03
N ALA A 66 18.33 11.38 -9.97
CA ALA A 66 19.07 10.14 -10.10
C ALA A 66 18.13 9.20 -10.87
N ALA A 67 18.55 8.77 -12.05
CA ALA A 67 17.80 7.83 -12.86
C ALA A 67 17.41 6.64 -11.99
N THR A 68 16.11 6.42 -11.83
CA THR A 68 15.56 5.23 -11.19
C THR A 68 16.01 4.03 -11.99
N GLU A 69 17.10 3.39 -11.56
CA GLU A 69 17.43 2.04 -12.00
C GLU A 69 16.21 1.17 -11.66
N PRO A 70 15.65 0.40 -12.62
CA PRO A 70 14.54 -0.48 -12.34
C PRO A 70 14.99 -1.53 -11.32
N HIS A 71 14.61 -1.33 -10.06
CA HIS A 71 14.92 -2.27 -9.00
C HIS A 71 14.07 -3.53 -9.18
N ASP A 72 14.74 -4.63 -9.51
CA ASP A 72 14.14 -5.95 -9.61
C ASP A 72 13.72 -6.43 -8.20
N HIS A 73 12.41 -6.34 -7.94
CA HIS A 73 11.75 -6.80 -6.72
C HIS A 73 10.84 -8.01 -7.01
N ALA A 74 10.92 -8.59 -8.22
CA ALA A 74 9.94 -9.55 -8.70
C ALA A 74 9.98 -10.90 -7.95
N ASP A 75 11.09 -11.24 -7.30
CA ASP A 75 11.24 -12.54 -6.60
C ASP A 75 10.59 -12.60 -5.20
N ASP A 76 10.40 -11.46 -4.51
CA ASP A 76 9.88 -11.46 -3.13
C ASP A 76 8.34 -11.36 -3.07
N TYR A 77 7.70 -10.95 -4.16
CA TYR A 77 6.27 -10.62 -4.20
C TYR A 77 5.60 -11.09 -5.50
N VAL A 78 4.34 -11.49 -5.38
CA VAL A 78 3.46 -11.76 -6.53
C VAL A 78 2.31 -10.77 -6.55
N SER A 79 1.81 -10.47 -7.74
CA SER A 79 0.65 -9.59 -7.89
C SER A 79 -0.35 -10.16 -8.90
N VAL A 80 -1.63 -10.01 -8.60
CA VAL A 80 -2.72 -10.28 -9.54
C VAL A 80 -3.49 -8.99 -9.79
N SER A 81 -3.93 -8.79 -11.02
CA SER A 81 -4.78 -7.67 -11.39
C SER A 81 -6.04 -8.17 -12.09
N ALA A 82 -7.19 -7.62 -11.71
CA ALA A 82 -8.47 -7.91 -12.33
C ALA A 82 -9.11 -6.63 -12.83
N THR A 83 -9.69 -6.70 -14.03
CA THR A 83 -10.48 -5.63 -14.64
C THR A 83 -11.96 -6.00 -14.54
N PHE A 84 -12.81 -5.01 -14.27
CA PHE A 84 -14.25 -5.14 -14.06
C PHE A 84 -14.98 -4.12 -14.94
N ASP A 85 -15.76 -4.63 -15.89
CA ASP A 85 -16.60 -3.80 -16.76
C ASP A 85 -17.96 -3.51 -16.13
N GLN A 86 -18.39 -4.34 -15.18
CA GLN A 86 -19.67 -4.22 -14.47
C GLN A 86 -19.48 -3.64 -13.05
N PRO A 87 -20.50 -2.94 -12.50
CA PRO A 87 -20.50 -2.50 -11.12
C PRO A 87 -20.44 -3.66 -10.12
N LEU A 88 -19.61 -3.52 -9.09
CA LEU A 88 -19.45 -4.48 -7.99
C LEU A 88 -20.42 -4.17 -6.85
N ARG A 89 -20.89 -5.20 -6.15
CA ARG A 89 -21.63 -5.03 -4.89
C ARG A 89 -20.65 -4.73 -3.76
N ARG A 90 -20.91 -3.67 -2.98
CA ARG A 90 -20.04 -3.24 -1.88
C ARG A 90 -19.87 -4.36 -0.85
N GLU A 91 -20.94 -5.05 -0.52
CA GLU A 91 -20.95 -6.08 0.52
C GLU A 91 -20.05 -7.27 0.12
N VAL A 92 -20.07 -7.64 -1.16
CA VAL A 92 -19.21 -8.72 -1.71
C VAL A 92 -17.74 -8.30 -1.68
N LEU A 93 -17.45 -7.05 -2.08
CA LEU A 93 -16.10 -6.51 -2.01
C LEU A 93 -15.56 -6.51 -0.58
N GLU A 94 -16.32 -5.97 0.36
CA GLU A 94 -15.92 -5.91 1.77
C GLU A 94 -15.69 -7.30 2.35
N ALA A 95 -16.57 -8.27 2.03
CA ALA A 95 -16.40 -9.67 2.45
C ALA A 95 -15.12 -10.30 1.87
N VAL A 96 -14.83 -10.09 0.59
CA VAL A 96 -13.59 -10.57 -0.03
C VAL A 96 -12.38 -9.92 0.64
N LEU A 97 -12.36 -8.60 0.80
CA LEU A 97 -11.25 -7.87 1.41
C LEU A 97 -10.99 -8.30 2.86
N ALA A 98 -12.05 -8.58 3.63
CA ALA A 98 -11.95 -9.10 5.00
C ALA A 98 -11.40 -10.54 5.04
N GLY A 99 -11.77 -11.38 4.06
CA GLY A 99 -11.34 -12.77 3.94
C GLY A 99 -10.00 -13.00 3.25
N LEU A 100 -9.30 -11.96 2.81
CA LEU A 100 -8.00 -12.09 2.15
C LEU A 100 -6.94 -12.63 3.13
N PRO A 101 -6.11 -13.60 2.70
CA PRO A 101 -5.08 -14.18 3.55
C PRO A 101 -4.06 -13.11 4.00
N PRO A 102 -3.41 -13.30 5.16
CA PRO A 102 -2.45 -12.33 5.71
C PRO A 102 -1.23 -12.12 4.81
N ALA A 103 -0.93 -13.07 3.92
CA ALA A 103 0.11 -12.94 2.92
C ALA A 103 -0.18 -11.86 1.86
N VAL A 104 -1.45 -11.43 1.70
CA VAL A 104 -1.83 -10.29 0.85
C VAL A 104 -1.55 -8.99 1.61
N LEU A 105 -0.47 -8.33 1.20
CA LEU A 105 0.05 -7.15 1.87
C LEU A 105 -0.69 -5.88 1.47
N ARG A 106 -1.14 -5.80 0.21
CA ARG A 106 -1.76 -4.60 -0.33
C ARG A 106 -2.83 -4.92 -1.36
N VAL A 107 -3.90 -4.12 -1.33
CA VAL A 107 -4.89 -4.05 -2.40
C VAL A 107 -5.05 -2.59 -2.79
N LYS A 108 -5.02 -2.31 -4.09
CA LYS A 108 -5.32 -0.99 -4.64
C LYS A 108 -6.18 -1.12 -5.88
N GLY A 109 -7.21 -0.30 -5.97
CA GLY A 109 -8.02 -0.27 -7.17
C GLY A 109 -8.97 0.89 -7.25
N ILE A 110 -9.53 1.06 -8.43
CA ILE A 110 -10.63 1.96 -8.72
C ILE A 110 -11.73 1.11 -9.32
N ILE A 111 -12.90 1.05 -8.70
CA ILE A 111 -14.00 0.17 -9.10
C ILE A 111 -15.33 0.93 -9.11
N ARG A 112 -16.29 0.41 -9.89
CA ARG A 112 -17.68 0.86 -9.86
C ARG A 112 -18.38 0.11 -8.74
N LEU A 113 -19.11 0.82 -7.89
CA LEU A 113 -20.04 0.18 -6.95
C LEU A 113 -21.46 0.28 -7.49
N ALA A 114 -22.26 -0.77 -7.31
CA ALA A 114 -23.64 -0.85 -7.78
C ALA A 114 -24.54 0.25 -7.16
N GLU A 115 -24.21 0.72 -5.96
CA GLU A 115 -24.89 1.84 -5.27
C GLU A 115 -24.63 3.20 -5.92
N SER A 116 -23.53 3.34 -6.69
CA SER A 116 -23.09 4.59 -7.31
C SER A 116 -22.27 4.31 -8.58
N PRO A 117 -22.85 3.69 -9.62
CA PRO A 117 -22.12 3.21 -10.80
C PRO A 117 -21.48 4.34 -11.64
N GLN A 118 -21.99 5.56 -11.49
CA GLN A 118 -21.49 6.79 -12.11
C GLN A 118 -20.27 7.38 -11.39
N LEU A 119 -19.99 6.96 -10.16
CA LEU A 119 -18.87 7.47 -9.35
C LEU A 119 -17.75 6.43 -9.23
N ARG A 120 -16.51 6.91 -9.20
CA ARG A 120 -15.34 6.10 -8.93
C ARG A 120 -15.25 5.84 -7.45
N THR A 121 -15.04 4.58 -7.11
CA THR A 121 -14.70 4.18 -5.74
C THR A 121 -13.25 3.75 -5.70
N VAL A 122 -12.45 4.44 -4.90
CA VAL A 122 -11.05 4.09 -4.64
C VAL A 122 -11.02 3.10 -3.48
N VAL A 123 -10.39 1.96 -3.73
CA VAL A 123 -10.19 0.89 -2.74
C VAL A 123 -8.71 0.83 -2.40
N HIS A 124 -8.39 0.99 -1.13
CA HIS A 124 -7.06 0.81 -0.59
C HIS A 124 -7.12 -0.11 0.62
N ARG A 125 -6.40 -1.23 0.58
CA ARG A 125 -6.16 -2.09 1.74
C ARG A 125 -4.66 -2.25 1.95
N VAL A 126 -4.20 -2.14 3.18
CA VAL A 126 -2.82 -2.45 3.56
C VAL A 126 -2.89 -3.32 4.81
N ALA A 127 -2.43 -4.56 4.70
CA ALA A 127 -2.65 -5.61 5.69
C ALA A 127 -4.15 -5.69 6.07
N SER A 128 -4.51 -5.47 7.33
CA SER A 128 -5.90 -5.54 7.82
C SER A 128 -6.72 -4.26 7.58
N ARG A 129 -6.06 -3.11 7.36
CA ARG A 129 -6.77 -1.82 7.26
C ARG A 129 -7.28 -1.58 5.85
N THR A 130 -8.58 -1.34 5.73
CA THR A 130 -9.27 -1.08 4.46
C THR A 130 -9.85 0.34 4.45
N SER A 131 -9.76 1.01 3.31
CA SER A 131 -10.38 2.30 3.00
C SER A 131 -11.07 2.20 1.65
N ILE A 132 -12.35 2.53 1.61
CA ILE A 132 -13.21 2.50 0.42
C ILE A 132 -13.88 3.87 0.35
N VAL A 133 -13.45 4.69 -0.60
CA VAL A 133 -13.90 6.08 -0.73
C VAL A 133 -14.51 6.29 -2.11
N THR A 134 -15.81 6.58 -2.14
CA THR A 134 -16.54 6.96 -3.36
C THR A 134 -16.42 8.46 -3.56
N GLY A 135 -16.10 8.88 -4.79
CA GLY A 135 -15.84 10.30 -5.07
C GLY A 135 -16.19 10.68 -6.49
N GLN A 136 -15.17 11.00 -7.28
CA GLN A 136 -15.30 11.68 -8.57
C GLN A 136 -16.01 10.82 -9.63
N PRO A 137 -16.71 11.43 -10.61
CA PRO A 137 -17.31 10.72 -11.73
C PRO A 137 -16.28 9.94 -12.57
N TRP A 138 -16.72 8.86 -13.22
CA TRP A 138 -15.90 8.13 -14.18
C TRP A 138 -15.54 8.97 -15.41
N ARG A 139 -14.38 8.69 -16.01
CA ARG A 139 -14.10 9.17 -17.37
C ARG A 139 -14.76 8.18 -18.34
N PRO A 140 -15.25 8.66 -19.49
CA PRO A 140 -15.74 7.78 -20.55
C PRO A 140 -14.66 6.76 -20.93
N GLY A 141 -15.01 5.47 -20.97
CA GLY A 141 -14.10 4.38 -21.38
C GLY A 141 -13.22 3.78 -20.26
N ASP A 142 -13.21 4.35 -19.05
CA ASP A 142 -12.45 3.77 -17.94
C ASP A 142 -13.17 2.53 -17.38
N ALA A 143 -12.47 1.39 -17.33
CA ALA A 143 -12.91 0.17 -16.66
C ALA A 143 -12.44 0.14 -15.19
N GLY A 144 -13.16 -0.60 -14.34
CA GLY A 144 -12.72 -0.84 -12.98
C GLY A 144 -11.48 -1.73 -12.97
N ARG A 145 -10.52 -1.47 -12.08
CA ARG A 145 -9.36 -2.34 -11.89
C ARG A 145 -9.01 -2.46 -10.41
N LEU A 146 -8.71 -3.69 -9.98
CA LEU A 146 -8.19 -4.00 -8.66
C LEU A 146 -6.87 -4.75 -8.82
N VAL A 147 -5.88 -4.41 -8.01
CA VAL A 147 -4.57 -5.06 -7.96
C VAL A 147 -4.32 -5.52 -6.53
N LEU A 148 -3.98 -6.79 -6.36
CA LEU A 148 -3.57 -7.38 -5.08
C LEU A 148 -2.08 -7.68 -5.17
N ILE A 149 -1.34 -7.38 -4.11
CA ILE A 149 0.08 -7.67 -3.96
C ILE A 149 0.25 -8.54 -2.72
N ALA A 150 0.94 -9.66 -2.87
CA ALA A 150 1.17 -10.64 -1.83
C ALA A 150 2.63 -11.10 -1.80
N LEU A 151 3.01 -11.81 -0.75
CA LEU A 151 4.33 -12.47 -0.66
C LEU A 151 4.46 -13.56 -1.73
N ALA A 152 5.66 -13.76 -2.26
CA ALA A 152 5.94 -14.84 -3.20
C ALA A 152 5.51 -16.22 -2.64
N GLY A 153 4.96 -17.07 -3.52
CA GLY A 153 4.37 -18.36 -3.13
C GLY A 153 2.93 -18.29 -2.61
N THR A 154 2.30 -17.10 -2.57
CA THR A 154 0.88 -17.00 -2.23
C THR A 154 0.01 -17.52 -3.38
N GLU A 155 -0.65 -18.66 -3.16
CA GLU A 155 -1.56 -19.27 -4.13
C GLU A 155 -3.00 -18.74 -3.98
N GLY A 156 -3.82 -18.96 -5.02
CA GLY A 156 -5.26 -18.67 -4.98
C GLY A 156 -5.64 -17.19 -5.03
N LEU A 157 -4.71 -16.30 -5.42
CA LEU A 157 -4.97 -14.88 -5.59
C LEU A 157 -6.00 -14.60 -6.69
N ASP A 158 -5.93 -15.34 -7.81
CA ASP A 158 -6.90 -15.28 -8.91
C ASP A 158 -8.31 -15.64 -8.44
N ALA A 159 -8.43 -16.69 -7.62
CA ALA A 159 -9.71 -17.10 -7.06
C ALA A 159 -10.33 -16.03 -6.14
N GLN A 160 -9.53 -15.15 -5.52
CA GLN A 160 -10.07 -14.04 -4.71
C GLN A 160 -10.65 -12.93 -5.58
N VAL A 161 -9.99 -12.60 -6.71
CA VAL A 161 -10.51 -11.60 -7.63
C VAL A 161 -11.69 -12.12 -8.45
N ASP A 162 -11.74 -13.42 -8.72
CA ASP A 162 -12.88 -14.04 -9.43
C ASP A 162 -14.18 -14.04 -8.61
N LYS A 163 -14.10 -14.07 -7.27
CA LYS A 163 -15.28 -13.90 -6.40
C LYS A 163 -15.95 -12.52 -6.54
N LEU A 164 -15.25 -11.56 -7.12
CA LEU A 164 -15.75 -10.21 -7.35
C LEU A 164 -16.43 -10.07 -8.72
N ARG A 165 -16.30 -11.03 -9.64
CA ARG A 165 -17.01 -11.01 -10.93
C ARG A 165 -18.44 -11.49 -10.78
#